data_AF-A0A0P7ZM14-F1
#
_entry.id   AF-A0A0P7ZM14-F1
#
_cell.length_a   1.000
_cell.length_b   1.000
_cell.length_c   1.000
_cell.angle_alpha   90.00
_cell.angle_beta   90.00
_cell.angle_gamma   90.00
#
_symmetry.space_group_name_H-M   'P 1'
#
loop_
_entity.id
_entity.type
_entity.pdbx_description
1 polymer ?
#
loop_
_entity_poly.entity_id
_entity_poly.type
_entity_poly.pdbx_seq_one_letter_code
_entity_poly.pdbx_strand_id
1 'polypeptide(L)'
;MELYPPEVPPEVPPEVPPEVPPEVPPGVPPEAPSQVLLDEVGPFSLLEPNAAANAAAPTAINISIVVPLYCEADNIDHLFERLEAVLSRLSRPYEIICVDDGSHDDTVQRLKTHRQRNPRIKIVVLSRNFGKELALTAGIDYACGAAVIPIDADLQDPPELIEALIAKWCEGYDVVYARRRSRQGETWLKRATANSFYRVIEQVSKVPIPRDTGDFRLLDQRVVNVLKLLPERTRFMKGLFAWVGYRQAEVLYDREPRYSGETKWNYWRLWNFAIDGIVSFSVAPLRIWSYVGISFAAISLLYGAFLLIRTLLSGNDVPGYASLMVAILFLGGIQMISLGVLGEYLGRVYEEVKGRPLYLVRDAYGVSDQGGTSLVGSREDQSLTKIPDTPATVCFSKSHM
;
A
#
# COMPACT_ATOMS: atom_id res chain seq x y z
N MET A 1 2.27 -79.25 8.35
CA MET A 1 1.74 -79.47 7.00
C MET A 1 0.71 -78.39 6.77
N GLU A 2 1.14 -77.23 6.28
CA GLU A 2 0.28 -76.20 5.70
C GLU A 2 1.22 -75.30 4.89
N LEU A 3 1.17 -75.49 3.56
CA LEU A 3 1.96 -74.78 2.57
C LEU A 3 1.16 -73.55 2.15
N TYR A 4 1.70 -72.36 2.40
CA TYR A 4 1.21 -71.12 1.80
C TYR A 4 1.59 -71.10 0.30
N PRO A 5 0.69 -70.73 -0.62
CA PRO A 5 1.02 -70.64 -2.05
C PRO A 5 1.84 -69.36 -2.35
N PRO A 6 2.63 -69.35 -3.44
CA PRO A 6 3.46 -68.19 -3.80
C PRO A 6 2.63 -67.04 -4.38
N GLU A 7 3.01 -65.81 -4.05
CA GLU A 7 2.42 -64.57 -4.58
C GLU A 7 2.64 -64.44 -6.09
N VAL A 8 1.57 -64.06 -6.81
CA VAL A 8 1.59 -63.73 -8.24
C VAL A 8 1.94 -62.23 -8.38
N PRO A 9 2.96 -61.85 -9.18
CA PRO A 9 3.28 -60.45 -9.42
C PRO A 9 2.20 -59.78 -10.28
N PRO A 10 1.94 -58.47 -10.11
CA PRO A 10 0.87 -57.77 -10.80
C PRO A 10 1.13 -57.63 -12.31
N GLU A 11 0.10 -57.88 -13.12
CA GLU A 11 0.11 -57.65 -14.57
C GLU A 11 0.31 -56.16 -14.89
N VAL A 12 1.26 -55.90 -15.79
CA VAL A 12 1.50 -54.57 -16.38
C VAL A 12 0.40 -54.32 -17.43
N PRO A 13 -0.40 -53.24 -17.32
CA PRO A 13 -1.41 -52.92 -18.34
C PRO A 13 -0.74 -52.50 -19.66
N PRO A 14 -1.36 -52.79 -20.82
CA PRO A 14 -0.77 -52.48 -22.12
C PRO A 14 -0.66 -50.97 -22.36
N GLU A 15 0.44 -50.54 -22.98
CA GLU A 15 0.69 -49.17 -23.41
C GLU A 15 -0.40 -48.67 -24.38
N VAL A 16 -0.99 -47.52 -24.05
CA VAL A 16 -1.93 -46.80 -24.91
C VAL A 16 -1.11 -46.02 -25.96
N PRO A 17 -1.31 -46.22 -27.27
CA PRO A 17 -0.62 -45.43 -28.29
C PRO A 17 -1.10 -43.97 -28.26
N PRO A 18 -0.25 -42.99 -28.62
CA PRO A 18 -0.59 -41.58 -28.53
C PRO A 18 -1.72 -41.20 -29.51
N GLU A 19 -2.70 -40.46 -29.00
CA GLU A 19 -3.79 -39.87 -29.77
C GLU A 19 -3.26 -38.91 -30.85
N VAL A 20 -3.60 -39.19 -32.11
CA VAL A 20 -3.37 -38.30 -33.25
C VAL A 20 -4.48 -37.24 -33.24
N PRO A 21 -4.18 -35.93 -33.18
CA PRO A 21 -5.20 -34.90 -33.26
C PRO A 21 -5.87 -34.89 -34.65
N PRO A 22 -7.18 -34.61 -34.75
CA PRO A 22 -7.88 -34.60 -36.02
C PRO A 22 -7.39 -33.47 -36.93
N GLU A 23 -7.16 -33.79 -38.20
CA GLU A 23 -6.89 -32.82 -39.27
C GLU A 23 -8.05 -31.84 -39.44
N VAL A 24 -7.74 -30.55 -39.46
CA VAL A 24 -8.68 -29.45 -39.71
C VAL A 24 -8.89 -29.31 -41.21
N PRO A 25 -10.12 -29.42 -41.76
CA PRO A 25 -10.38 -29.17 -43.18
C PRO A 25 -10.30 -27.67 -43.50
N PRO A 26 -9.86 -27.27 -44.72
CA PRO A 26 -9.64 -25.87 -45.04
C PRO A 26 -10.94 -25.17 -45.45
N GLY A 27 -11.19 -24.00 -44.84
CA GLY A 27 -11.82 -22.85 -45.50
C GLY A 27 -13.34 -22.70 -45.44
N VAL A 28 -13.82 -21.89 -44.48
CA VAL A 28 -14.82 -20.82 -44.68
C VAL A 28 -14.47 -19.70 -43.68
N PRO A 29 -14.28 -18.43 -44.09
CA PRO A 29 -13.97 -17.34 -43.17
C PRO A 29 -15.22 -16.95 -42.35
N PRO A 30 -15.14 -16.77 -41.02
CA PRO A 30 -16.24 -16.20 -40.27
C PRO A 30 -16.33 -14.69 -40.53
N GLU A 31 -17.56 -14.24 -40.82
CA GLU A 31 -17.95 -12.83 -40.92
C GLU A 31 -17.49 -12.03 -39.69
N ALA A 32 -16.95 -10.84 -39.94
CA ALA A 32 -16.49 -9.93 -38.90
C ALA A 32 -17.67 -9.45 -38.02
N PRO A 33 -17.61 -9.61 -36.69
CA PRO A 33 -18.46 -8.84 -35.80
C PRO A 33 -18.04 -7.36 -35.85
N SER A 34 -19.06 -6.50 -35.95
CA SER A 34 -19.00 -5.03 -35.97
C SER A 34 -17.87 -4.42 -35.14
N GLN A 35 -16.99 -3.67 -35.82
CA GLN A 35 -16.00 -2.77 -35.22
C GLN A 35 -16.69 -1.57 -34.56
N VAL A 36 -17.13 -1.71 -33.32
CA VAL A 36 -17.24 -0.61 -32.36
C VAL A 36 -16.94 -1.21 -30.98
N LEU A 37 -16.09 -0.53 -30.19
CA LEU A 37 -15.81 -0.76 -28.76
C LEU A 37 -14.63 -1.68 -28.34
N LEU A 38 -13.45 -1.56 -28.97
CA LEU A 38 -12.17 -2.08 -28.41
C LEU A 38 -10.94 -1.21 -28.76
N ASP A 39 -10.97 0.10 -28.48
CA ASP A 39 -9.81 0.99 -28.68
C ASP A 39 -9.26 1.64 -27.38
N GLU A 40 -9.72 1.25 -26.18
CA GLU A 40 -9.34 1.94 -24.93
C GLU A 40 -8.52 1.09 -23.92
N VAL A 41 -7.97 -0.07 -24.32
CA VAL A 41 -6.98 -0.78 -23.49
C VAL A 41 -5.89 -1.37 -24.38
N GLY A 42 -4.84 -0.58 -24.63
CA GLY A 42 -3.64 -1.06 -25.32
C GLY A 42 -2.96 -2.19 -24.51
N PRO A 43 -2.32 -3.17 -25.18
CA PRO A 43 -1.63 -4.24 -24.49
C PRO A 43 -0.46 -3.68 -23.67
N PHE A 44 -0.32 -4.20 -22.45
CA PHE A 44 0.75 -3.95 -21.50
C PHE A 44 2.10 -4.28 -22.16
N SER A 45 2.68 -3.30 -22.86
CA SER A 45 4.02 -3.43 -23.43
C SER A 45 5.01 -3.39 -22.27
N LEU A 46 5.64 -4.53 -21.99
CA LEU A 46 6.85 -4.57 -21.18
C LEU A 46 7.83 -3.57 -21.79
N LEU A 47 8.10 -2.48 -21.06
CA LEU A 47 9.07 -1.49 -21.46
C LEU A 47 10.44 -2.14 -21.46
N GLU A 48 10.97 -2.47 -22.63
CA GLU A 48 12.40 -2.70 -22.77
C GLU A 48 13.14 -1.40 -22.38
N PRO A 49 14.21 -1.46 -21.59
CA PRO A 49 14.96 -0.28 -21.23
C PRO A 49 15.62 0.27 -22.50
N ASN A 50 15.05 1.37 -23.01
CA ASN A 50 15.55 2.05 -24.20
C ASN A 50 16.96 2.59 -23.91
N ALA A 51 17.99 1.89 -24.38
CA ALA A 51 19.41 2.17 -24.14
C ALA A 51 19.94 3.42 -24.89
N ALA A 52 19.06 4.25 -25.44
CA ALA A 52 19.43 5.41 -26.26
C ALA A 52 18.66 6.67 -25.82
N ALA A 53 18.82 7.08 -24.56
CA ALA A 53 18.43 8.40 -24.08
C ALA A 53 19.47 8.96 -23.09
N ASN A 54 20.75 8.85 -23.45
CA ASN A 54 21.83 9.57 -22.75
C ASN A 54 22.37 10.68 -23.67
N ALA A 55 21.59 11.73 -23.83
CA ALA A 55 22.08 13.01 -24.35
C ALA A 55 21.26 14.15 -23.72
N ALA A 56 21.94 14.97 -22.92
CA ALA A 56 21.46 16.13 -22.15
C ALA A 56 20.70 15.83 -20.85
N ALA A 57 21.41 15.31 -19.84
CA ALA A 57 20.88 15.27 -18.47
C ALA A 57 21.02 16.66 -17.79
N PRO A 58 19.93 17.32 -17.36
CA PRO A 58 20.03 18.47 -16.47
C PRO A 58 20.62 17.97 -15.16
N THR A 59 21.70 18.61 -14.66
CA THR A 59 22.43 18.30 -13.40
C THR A 59 21.74 17.26 -12.51
N ALA A 60 22.02 15.98 -12.79
CA ALA A 60 21.15 14.88 -12.36
C ALA A 60 21.11 14.78 -10.83
N ILE A 61 19.97 15.11 -10.22
CA ILE A 61 19.72 14.87 -8.80
C ILE A 61 19.95 13.38 -8.55
N ASN A 62 20.86 13.07 -7.64
CA ASN A 62 21.28 11.69 -7.40
C ASN A 62 20.40 11.05 -6.31
N ILE A 63 20.05 11.82 -5.28
CA ILE A 63 19.35 11.33 -4.08
C ILE A 63 18.18 12.25 -3.74
N SER A 64 16.98 11.69 -3.58
CA SER A 64 15.82 12.38 -3.02
C SER A 64 15.51 11.82 -1.65
N ILE A 65 15.58 12.64 -0.61
CA ILE A 65 15.08 12.30 0.72
C ILE A 65 13.63 12.70 0.80
N VAL A 66 12.73 11.79 1.18
CA VAL A 66 11.30 12.07 1.34
C VAL A 66 10.95 12.03 2.82
N VAL A 67 10.38 13.12 3.34
CA VAL A 67 10.01 13.26 4.74
C VAL A 67 8.52 13.59 4.83
N PRO A 68 7.65 12.65 5.21
CA PRO A 68 6.26 12.96 5.55
C PRO A 68 6.19 13.57 6.96
N LEU A 69 5.45 14.67 7.12
CA LEU A 69 5.30 15.41 8.38
C LEU A 69 3.82 15.61 8.73
N TYR A 70 3.49 15.46 10.02
CA TYR A 70 2.19 15.84 10.55
C TYR A 70 2.29 16.28 12.02
N CYS A 71 2.21 17.58 12.24
CA CYS A 71 2.45 18.25 13.52
C CYS A 71 3.79 17.85 14.14
N GLU A 72 4.89 18.23 13.47
CA GLU A 72 6.27 17.86 13.80
C GLU A 72 7.16 19.10 14.01
N ALA A 73 6.57 20.25 14.37
CA ALA A 73 7.26 21.53 14.45
C ALA A 73 8.53 21.50 15.33
N ASP A 74 8.51 20.75 16.43
CA ASP A 74 9.63 20.64 17.39
C ASP A 74 10.81 19.80 16.86
N ASN A 75 10.58 18.92 15.88
CA ASN A 75 11.58 18.00 15.35
C ASN A 75 12.32 18.57 14.13
N ILE A 76 11.75 19.57 13.46
CA ILE A 76 12.27 20.11 12.18
C ILE A 76 13.71 20.61 12.28
N ASP A 77 14.04 21.39 13.32
CA ASP A 77 15.37 22.01 13.43
C ASP A 77 16.46 20.95 13.57
N HIS A 78 16.25 19.97 14.46
CA HIS A 78 17.19 18.87 14.68
C HIS A 78 17.25 17.90 13.48
N LEU A 79 16.13 17.68 12.80
CA LEU A 79 16.07 16.86 11.60
C LEU A 79 17.00 17.42 10.53
N PHE A 80 16.86 18.72 10.20
CA PHE A 80 17.69 19.32 9.17
C PHE A 80 19.16 19.43 9.58
N GLU A 81 19.46 19.73 10.85
CA GLU A 81 20.84 19.74 11.34
C GLU A 81 21.56 18.41 11.09
N ARG A 82 20.96 17.29 11.51
CA ARG A 82 21.55 15.95 11.31
C ARG A 82 21.56 15.55 9.83
N LEU A 83 20.45 15.77 9.13
CA LEU A 83 20.30 15.33 7.75
C LEU A 83 21.25 16.08 6.82
N GLU A 84 21.39 17.41 6.95
CA GLU A 84 22.33 18.19 6.15
C GLU A 84 23.80 17.85 6.47
N ALA A 85 24.11 17.56 7.74
CA ALA A 85 25.45 17.12 8.13
C ALA A 85 25.85 15.80 7.47
N VAL A 86 24.91 14.87 7.28
CA VAL A 86 25.15 13.60 6.54
C VAL A 86 25.20 13.85 5.03
N LEU A 87 24.22 14.56 4.48
CA LEU A 87 24.11 14.77 3.03
C LEU A 87 25.25 15.61 2.45
N SER A 88 25.82 16.54 3.23
CA SER A 88 26.99 17.33 2.82
C SER A 88 28.25 16.48 2.61
N ARG A 89 28.37 15.34 3.30
CA ARG A 89 29.52 14.41 3.16
C ARG A 89 29.44 13.53 1.92
N LEU A 90 28.23 13.26 1.43
CA LEU A 90 27.98 12.32 0.33
C LEU A 90 28.50 12.80 -1.04
N SER A 91 28.94 14.06 -1.17
CA SER A 91 29.48 14.66 -2.41
C SER A 91 28.59 14.42 -3.65
N ARG A 92 27.28 14.31 -3.45
CA ARG A 92 26.27 14.03 -4.48
C ARG A 92 25.17 15.10 -4.44
N PRO A 93 24.63 15.51 -5.60
CA PRO A 93 23.48 16.40 -5.63
C PRO A 93 22.28 15.69 -5.01
N TYR A 94 21.63 16.36 -4.05
CA TYR A 94 20.48 15.84 -3.33
C TYR A 94 19.34 16.86 -3.30
N GLU A 95 18.15 16.36 -3.03
CA GLU A 95 16.98 17.14 -2.67
C GLU A 95 16.31 16.55 -1.42
N ILE A 96 15.60 17.39 -0.68
CA ILE A 96 14.80 16.96 0.47
C ILE A 96 13.36 17.38 0.21
N ILE A 97 12.45 16.42 0.08
CA ILE A 97 11.03 16.64 -0.18
C ILE A 97 10.27 16.46 1.12
N CYS A 98 9.86 17.57 1.69
CA CYS A 98 9.03 17.61 2.89
C CYS A 98 7.56 17.63 2.48
N VAL A 99 6.82 16.60 2.83
CA VAL A 99 5.37 16.51 2.57
C VAL A 99 4.62 16.77 3.85
N ASP A 100 3.95 17.92 3.94
CA ASP A 100 3.07 18.25 5.05
C ASP A 100 1.69 17.62 4.84
N ASP A 101 1.31 16.69 5.71
CA ASP A 101 0.04 15.96 5.70
C ASP A 101 -1.07 16.74 6.42
N GLY A 102 -1.19 18.04 6.09
CA GLY A 102 -2.21 18.94 6.64
C GLY A 102 -2.01 19.24 8.13
N SER A 103 -0.80 19.66 8.52
CA SER A 103 -0.49 20.02 9.92
C SER A 103 -1.29 21.22 10.41
N HIS A 104 -1.54 21.27 11.73
CA HIS A 104 -2.29 22.34 12.40
C HIS A 104 -1.40 23.23 13.29
N ASP A 105 -0.10 22.95 13.34
CA ASP A 105 0.92 23.70 14.07
C ASP A 105 1.85 24.46 13.10
N ASP A 106 2.95 25.01 13.62
CA ASP A 106 3.90 25.81 12.83
C ASP A 106 4.84 24.98 11.93
N THR A 107 4.56 23.68 11.69
CA THR A 107 5.38 22.79 10.86
C THR A 107 5.69 23.41 9.49
N VAL A 108 4.65 23.84 8.75
CA VAL A 108 4.81 24.43 7.40
C VAL A 108 5.62 25.72 7.44
N GLN A 109 5.41 26.57 8.45
CA GLN A 109 6.12 27.84 8.57
C GLN A 109 7.61 27.62 8.83
N ARG A 110 7.96 26.67 9.70
CA ARG A 110 9.35 26.28 9.97
C ARG A 110 10.02 25.69 8.73
N LEU A 111 9.34 24.84 7.96
CA LEU A 111 9.85 24.32 6.69
C LEU A 111 10.20 25.45 5.71
N LYS A 112 9.34 26.47 5.60
CA LYS A 112 9.59 27.65 4.75
C LYS A 112 10.85 28.41 5.20
N THR A 113 11.04 28.60 6.50
CA THR A 113 12.25 29.24 7.05
C THR A 113 13.52 28.46 6.71
N HIS A 114 13.50 27.13 6.83
CA HIS A 114 14.65 26.30 6.44
C HIS A 114 14.92 26.34 4.93
N ARG A 115 13.86 26.30 4.10
CA ARG A 115 13.98 26.43 2.65
C ARG A 115 14.65 27.74 2.21
N GLN A 116 14.40 28.86 2.91
CA GLN A 116 15.05 30.13 2.59
C GLN A 116 16.59 30.05 2.70
N ARG A 117 17.10 29.19 3.59
CA ARG A 117 18.54 28.97 3.80
C ARG A 117 19.08 27.89 2.87
N ASN A 118 18.26 26.88 2.58
CA ASN A 118 18.63 25.74 1.73
C ASN A 118 17.59 25.52 0.62
N PRO A 119 17.86 25.98 -0.63
CA PRO A 119 16.91 25.85 -1.74
C PRO A 119 16.69 24.40 -2.20
N ARG A 120 17.49 23.43 -1.73
CA ARG A 120 17.32 21.99 -1.98
C ARG A 120 16.15 21.39 -1.19
N ILE A 121 15.64 22.10 -0.18
CA ILE A 121 14.44 21.71 0.57
C ILE A 121 13.21 22.10 -0.26
N LYS A 122 12.47 21.11 -0.72
CA LYS A 122 11.23 21.23 -1.45
C LYS A 122 10.07 20.90 -0.52
N ILE A 123 8.96 21.61 -0.65
CA ILE A 123 7.81 21.45 0.26
C ILE A 123 6.56 21.17 -0.58
N VAL A 124 5.83 20.12 -0.21
CA VAL A 124 4.52 19.75 -0.77
C VAL A 124 3.53 19.79 0.39
N VAL A 125 2.54 20.67 0.32
CA VAL A 125 1.52 20.80 1.38
C VAL A 125 0.22 20.19 0.89
N LEU A 126 -0.23 19.14 1.54
CA LEU A 126 -1.49 18.50 1.21
C LEU A 126 -2.68 19.34 1.68
N SER A 127 -3.82 19.19 1.00
CA SER A 127 -5.02 19.99 1.29
C SER A 127 -5.67 19.68 2.63
N ARG A 128 -5.40 18.51 3.19
CA ARG A 128 -5.84 18.04 4.51
C ARG A 128 -4.94 16.88 4.94
N ASN A 129 -5.22 16.32 6.12
CA ASN A 129 -4.63 15.05 6.52
C ASN A 129 -5.22 13.89 5.68
N PHE A 130 -4.34 13.18 4.97
CA PHE A 130 -4.61 11.96 4.20
C PHE A 130 -4.01 10.72 4.87
N GLY A 131 -3.02 10.89 5.75
CA GLY A 131 -2.31 9.82 6.44
C GLY A 131 -0.91 9.59 5.87
N LYS A 132 -0.04 9.02 6.71
CA LYS A 132 1.40 8.85 6.44
C LYS A 132 1.71 8.21 5.09
N GLU A 133 1.02 7.13 4.73
CA GLU A 133 1.30 6.37 3.50
C GLU A 133 0.99 7.18 2.22
N LEU A 134 -0.05 8.01 2.26
CA LEU A 134 -0.44 8.87 1.13
C LEU A 134 0.46 10.11 1.05
N ALA A 135 0.88 10.66 2.19
CA ALA A 135 1.91 11.69 2.23
C ALA A 135 3.25 11.17 1.69
N LEU A 136 3.62 9.94 2.05
CA LEU A 136 4.82 9.30 1.51
C LEU A 136 4.72 9.07 0.01
N THR A 137 3.57 8.59 -0.46
CA THR A 137 3.26 8.45 -1.89
C THR A 137 3.46 9.78 -2.63
N ALA A 138 2.86 10.86 -2.13
CA ALA A 138 3.01 12.18 -2.74
C ALA A 138 4.49 12.59 -2.82
N GLY A 139 5.27 12.33 -1.76
CA GLY A 139 6.70 12.63 -1.75
C GLY A 139 7.49 11.83 -2.79
N ILE A 140 7.16 10.55 -2.97
CA ILE A 140 7.74 9.69 -4.02
C ILE A 140 7.35 10.20 -5.41
N ASP A 141 6.11 10.65 -5.60
CA ASP A 141 5.61 11.18 -6.87
C ASP A 141 6.40 12.43 -7.31
N TYR A 142 6.70 13.34 -6.38
CA TYR A 142 7.51 14.53 -6.63
C TYR A 142 9.04 14.28 -6.62
N ALA A 143 9.51 13.10 -6.23
CA ALA A 143 10.93 12.76 -6.20
C ALA A 143 11.52 12.58 -7.60
N CYS A 144 12.67 13.22 -7.83
CA CYS A 144 13.36 13.26 -9.12
C CYS A 144 14.73 12.55 -9.11
N GLY A 145 15.19 12.08 -7.95
CA GLY A 145 16.50 11.48 -7.76
C GLY A 145 16.63 10.06 -8.32
N ALA A 146 17.87 9.67 -8.64
CA ALA A 146 18.22 8.30 -9.04
C ALA A 146 17.98 7.27 -7.91
N ALA A 147 18.04 7.72 -6.66
CA ALA A 147 17.63 6.95 -5.49
C ALA A 147 16.69 7.78 -4.60
N VAL A 148 15.65 7.15 -4.04
CA VAL A 148 14.68 7.78 -3.14
C VAL A 148 14.75 7.13 -1.77
N ILE A 149 14.87 7.94 -0.73
CA ILE A 149 15.01 7.50 0.66
C ILE A 149 13.90 8.13 1.51
N PRO A 150 12.80 7.43 1.78
CA PRO A 150 11.83 7.83 2.79
C PRO A 150 12.44 7.78 4.20
N ILE A 151 12.24 8.83 5.01
CA ILE A 151 12.65 8.89 6.43
C ILE A 151 11.57 9.58 7.28
N ASP A 152 11.37 9.10 8.50
CA ASP A 152 10.44 9.70 9.45
C ASP A 152 11.03 10.97 10.11
N ALA A 153 10.18 11.96 10.37
CA ALA A 153 10.62 13.23 10.98
C ALA A 153 10.97 13.13 12.48
N ASP A 154 10.63 12.01 13.14
CA ASP A 154 10.76 11.86 14.60
C ASP A 154 12.16 11.42 15.08
N LEU A 155 13.12 11.33 14.15
CA LEU A 155 14.52 10.97 14.35
C LEU A 155 14.77 9.62 15.02
N GLN A 156 13.77 8.73 15.08
CA GLN A 156 13.97 7.38 15.63
C GLN A 156 14.91 6.53 14.77
N ASP A 157 14.92 6.80 13.47
CA ASP A 157 15.82 6.15 12.52
C ASP A 157 16.93 7.16 12.16
N PRO A 158 18.20 6.89 12.53
CA PRO A 158 19.27 7.88 12.45
C PRO A 158 19.64 8.20 10.98
N PRO A 159 19.67 9.48 10.57
CA PRO A 159 20.03 9.88 9.20
C PRO A 159 21.40 9.37 8.74
N GLU A 160 22.32 9.09 9.67
CA GLU A 160 23.68 8.60 9.38
C GLU A 160 23.67 7.24 8.65
N LEU A 161 22.60 6.45 8.80
CA LEU A 161 22.42 5.19 8.07
C LEU A 161 22.30 5.37 6.55
N ILE A 162 21.97 6.57 6.06
CA ILE A 162 21.88 6.88 4.63
C ILE A 162 23.19 6.49 3.92
N GLU A 163 24.34 6.71 4.54
CA GLU A 163 25.65 6.34 3.98
C GLU A 163 25.75 4.83 3.71
N ALA A 164 25.29 4.00 4.66
CA ALA A 164 25.28 2.54 4.54
C ALA A 164 24.25 2.05 3.51
N LEU A 165 23.08 2.69 3.44
CA LEU A 165 22.07 2.37 2.41
C LEU A 165 22.61 2.64 1.01
N ILE A 166 23.26 3.79 0.81
CA ILE A 166 23.85 4.19 -0.48
C ILE A 166 25.00 3.25 -0.86
N ALA A 167 25.83 2.83 0.09
CA ALA A 167 26.91 1.87 -0.18
C ALA A 167 26.34 0.56 -0.77
N LYS A 168 25.27 0.03 -0.18
CA LYS A 168 24.58 -1.17 -0.70
C LYS A 168 23.92 -0.92 -2.05
N TRP A 169 23.30 0.24 -2.27
CA TRP A 169 22.78 0.59 -3.59
C TRP A 169 23.88 0.62 -4.66
N CYS A 170 25.06 1.14 -4.32
CA CYS A 170 26.22 1.16 -5.22
C CYS A 170 26.79 -0.25 -5.50
N GLU A 171 26.54 -1.24 -4.64
CA GLU A 171 26.83 -2.67 -4.92
C GLU A 171 25.85 -3.26 -5.96
N GLY A 172 24.79 -2.53 -6.31
CA GLY A 172 23.81 -2.92 -7.33
C GLY A 172 22.47 -3.43 -6.76
N TYR A 173 22.19 -3.26 -5.47
CA TYR A 173 20.87 -3.59 -4.91
C TYR A 173 19.84 -2.51 -5.26
N ASP A 174 18.64 -2.91 -5.67
CA ASP A 174 17.59 -1.99 -6.12
C ASP A 174 16.74 -1.48 -4.94
N VAL A 175 16.63 -2.28 -3.87
CA VAL A 175 15.94 -1.93 -2.62
C VAL A 175 16.89 -2.22 -1.46
N VAL A 176 17.14 -1.25 -0.59
CA VAL A 176 17.95 -1.46 0.63
C VAL A 176 17.13 -1.03 1.83
N TYR A 177 16.76 -1.96 2.70
CA TYR A 177 15.94 -1.64 3.88
C TYR A 177 16.75 -1.64 5.17
N ALA A 178 16.40 -0.74 6.08
CA ALA A 178 16.97 -0.72 7.41
C ALA A 178 16.17 -1.69 8.32
N ARG A 179 16.88 -2.63 8.94
CA ARG A 179 16.31 -3.63 9.85
C ARG A 179 16.86 -3.42 11.25
N ARG A 180 15.96 -3.44 12.24
CA ARG A 180 16.35 -3.26 13.65
C ARG A 180 17.09 -4.49 14.16
N ARG A 181 18.27 -4.28 14.74
CA ARG A 181 19.08 -5.32 15.39
C ARG A 181 18.45 -5.80 16.69
N SER A 182 17.85 -4.88 17.46
CA SER A 182 17.27 -5.20 18.77
C SER A 182 15.95 -4.46 19.05
N ARG A 183 15.03 -5.12 19.76
CA ARG A 183 13.77 -4.56 20.29
C ARG A 183 13.90 -4.29 21.79
N GLN A 184 14.93 -3.55 22.20
CA GLN A 184 15.08 -3.17 23.61
C GLN A 184 13.91 -2.28 24.03
N GLY A 185 13.30 -2.57 25.18
CA GLY A 185 12.17 -1.81 25.73
C GLY A 185 10.75 -2.28 25.35
N GLU A 186 10.59 -3.26 24.45
CA GLU A 186 9.24 -3.82 24.17
C GLU A 186 8.80 -4.84 25.22
N THR A 187 7.59 -4.64 25.77
CA THR A 187 6.93 -5.60 26.68
C THR A 187 6.75 -6.97 26.01
N TRP A 188 6.79 -8.05 26.79
CA TRP A 188 6.60 -9.42 26.30
C TRP A 188 5.32 -9.59 25.45
N LEU A 189 4.23 -8.92 25.85
CA LEU A 189 2.96 -8.93 25.12
C LEU A 189 3.09 -8.32 23.73
N LYS A 190 3.79 -7.19 23.58
CA LYS A 190 4.03 -6.53 22.28
C LYS A 190 4.89 -7.40 21.35
N ARG A 191 5.89 -8.10 21.91
CA ARG A 191 6.71 -9.06 21.14
C ARG A 191 5.90 -10.25 20.68
N ALA A 192 5.07 -10.82 21.55
CA ALA A 192 4.22 -11.96 21.23
C ALA A 192 3.20 -11.62 20.13
N THR A 193 2.49 -10.49 20.25
CA THR A 193 1.48 -10.09 19.25
C THR A 193 2.13 -9.73 17.92
N ALA A 194 3.27 -9.03 17.92
CA ALA A 194 4.00 -8.73 16.69
C ALA A 194 4.49 -10.02 16.01
N ASN A 195 5.03 -10.99 16.75
CA ASN A 195 5.47 -12.27 16.19
C ASN A 195 4.31 -13.06 15.60
N SER A 196 3.16 -13.11 16.28
CA SER A 196 1.95 -13.76 15.76
C SER A 196 1.45 -13.07 14.49
N PHE A 197 1.45 -11.74 14.47
CA PHE A 197 1.07 -10.96 13.29
C PHE A 197 1.96 -11.27 12.07
N TYR A 198 3.30 -11.24 12.24
CA TYR A 198 4.22 -11.57 11.16
C TYR A 198 4.09 -13.02 10.69
N ARG A 199 3.84 -13.97 11.59
CA ARG A 199 3.58 -15.37 11.22
C ARG A 199 2.31 -15.53 10.38
N VAL A 200 1.22 -14.85 10.75
CA VAL A 200 -0.03 -14.89 9.99
C VAL A 200 0.17 -14.25 8.62
N ILE A 201 0.81 -13.08 8.55
CA ILE A 201 1.10 -12.44 7.27
C ILE A 201 2.00 -13.33 6.39
N GLU A 202 3.05 -13.94 6.93
CA GLU A 202 3.92 -14.83 6.13
C GLU A 202 3.20 -16.07 5.60
N GLN A 203 2.22 -16.60 6.35
CA GLN A 203 1.44 -17.76 5.90
C GLN A 203 0.36 -17.38 4.88
N VAL A 204 -0.15 -16.16 4.96
CA VAL A 204 -1.34 -15.72 4.23
C VAL A 204 -0.99 -14.85 3.02
N SER A 205 0.15 -14.16 3.06
CA SER A 205 0.74 -13.38 1.97
C SER A 205 1.57 -14.29 1.07
N LYS A 206 1.40 -14.15 -0.25
CA LYS A 206 2.28 -14.80 -1.24
C LYS A 206 3.67 -14.15 -1.32
N VAL A 207 3.82 -12.95 -0.76
CA VAL A 207 5.04 -12.16 -0.81
C VAL A 207 5.70 -12.16 0.58
N PRO A 208 6.98 -12.54 0.68
CA PRO A 208 7.72 -12.49 1.94
C PRO A 208 7.95 -11.02 2.33
N ILE A 209 7.27 -10.54 3.37
CA ILE A 209 7.48 -9.20 3.91
C ILE A 209 8.59 -9.29 4.98
N PRO A 210 9.70 -8.57 4.83
CA PRO A 210 10.78 -8.57 5.82
C PRO A 210 10.29 -8.16 7.21
N ARG A 211 10.74 -8.90 8.23
CA ARG A 211 10.41 -8.61 9.63
C ARG A 211 11.22 -7.42 10.15
N ASP A 212 10.63 -6.69 11.09
CA ASP A 212 11.31 -5.63 11.85
C ASP A 212 11.88 -4.49 11.00
N THR A 213 11.32 -4.31 9.80
CA THR A 213 11.67 -3.20 8.90
C THR A 213 10.75 -2.03 9.11
N GLY A 214 11.35 -0.85 9.30
CA GLY A 214 10.66 0.43 9.25
C GLY A 214 10.33 0.84 7.83
N ASP A 215 9.85 2.07 7.69
CA ASP A 215 9.64 2.67 6.36
C ASP A 215 10.96 3.19 5.78
N PHE A 216 11.96 3.41 6.65
CA PHE A 216 13.31 3.82 6.30
C PHE A 216 14.04 2.80 5.41
N ARG A 217 14.23 3.17 4.14
CA ARG A 217 14.82 2.36 3.07
C ARG A 217 15.33 3.24 1.95
N LEU A 218 16.13 2.66 1.06
CA LEU A 218 16.52 3.25 -0.22
C LEU A 218 15.83 2.47 -1.35
N LEU A 219 15.27 3.21 -2.31
CA LEU A 219 14.63 2.69 -3.52
C LEU A 219 15.35 3.25 -4.74
N ASP A 220 15.78 2.39 -5.65
CA ASP A 220 16.28 2.80 -6.96
C ASP A 220 15.15 3.43 -7.80
N GLN A 221 15.51 4.36 -8.69
CA GLN A 221 14.56 5.03 -9.58
C GLN A 221 13.69 4.06 -10.36
N ARG A 222 14.21 2.90 -10.78
CA ARG A 222 13.40 1.88 -11.49
C ARG A 222 12.27 1.34 -10.61
N VAL A 223 12.53 1.14 -9.32
CA VAL A 223 11.55 0.64 -8.35
C VAL A 223 10.50 1.72 -8.10
N VAL A 224 10.94 2.96 -7.93
CA VAL A 224 10.07 4.12 -7.77
C VAL A 224 9.13 4.27 -8.97
N ASN A 225 9.64 4.16 -10.19
CA ASN A 225 8.83 4.26 -11.40
C ASN A 225 7.75 3.17 -11.46
N VAL A 226 8.06 1.93 -11.06
CA VAL A 226 7.05 0.87 -10.95
C VAL A 226 6.01 1.18 -9.88
N LEU A 227 6.44 1.66 -8.71
CA LEU A 227 5.52 2.02 -7.62
C LEU A 227 4.56 3.15 -8.01
N LYS A 228 4.97 4.07 -8.90
CA LYS A 228 4.10 5.13 -9.43
C LYS A 228 2.98 4.58 -10.34
N LEU A 229 3.21 3.44 -11.00
CA LEU A 229 2.24 2.80 -11.89
C LEU A 229 1.19 1.96 -11.15
N LEU A 230 1.43 1.68 -9.87
CA LEU A 230 0.56 0.83 -9.05
C LEU A 230 -0.78 1.52 -8.76
N PRO A 231 -1.91 1.00 -9.27
CA PRO A 231 -3.22 1.63 -9.10
C PRO A 231 -3.78 1.53 -7.68
N GLU A 232 -3.16 0.72 -6.81
CA GLU A 232 -3.61 0.43 -5.46
C GLU A 232 -3.83 1.72 -4.67
N ARG A 233 -5.06 1.88 -4.16
CA ARG A 233 -5.42 3.01 -3.31
C ARG A 233 -5.16 2.74 -1.85
N THR A 234 -5.36 1.49 -1.44
CA THR A 234 -4.98 1.01 -0.11
C THR A 234 -3.47 0.74 -0.06
N ARG A 235 -2.71 1.83 -0.01
CA ARG A 235 -1.24 1.82 -0.12
C ARG A 235 -0.56 1.37 1.17
N PHE A 236 -0.57 0.06 1.43
CA PHE A 236 0.29 -0.55 2.43
C PHE A 236 1.72 -0.67 1.89
N MET A 237 2.51 0.39 2.07
CA MET A 237 3.85 0.53 1.47
C MET A 237 4.77 -0.66 1.77
N LYS A 238 4.75 -1.19 2.99
CA LYS A 238 5.58 -2.35 3.38
C LYS A 238 5.35 -3.58 2.50
N GLY A 239 4.09 -3.82 2.10
CA GLY A 239 3.74 -4.91 1.20
C GLY A 239 4.07 -4.59 -0.25
N LEU A 240 3.79 -3.37 -0.71
CA LEU A 240 4.11 -2.95 -2.08
C LEU A 240 5.62 -3.02 -2.36
N PHE A 241 6.45 -2.54 -1.41
CA PHE A 241 7.90 -2.64 -1.52
C PHE A 241 8.42 -4.08 -1.56
N ALA A 242 7.74 -5.02 -0.90
CA ALA A 242 8.09 -6.43 -0.97
C ALA A 242 7.59 -7.07 -2.28
N TRP A 243 6.44 -6.63 -2.79
CA TRP A 243 5.76 -7.22 -3.96
C TRP A 243 6.50 -6.96 -5.27
N VAL A 244 7.15 -5.80 -5.42
CA VAL A 244 7.89 -5.43 -6.64
C VAL A 244 9.03 -6.38 -7.02
N GLY A 245 9.55 -7.20 -6.09
CA GLY A 245 10.41 -8.35 -6.40
C GLY A 245 11.85 -8.05 -6.87
N TYR A 246 12.31 -6.80 -6.82
CA TYR A 246 13.68 -6.43 -7.19
C TYR A 246 14.75 -6.93 -6.19
N ARG A 247 16.05 -6.76 -6.50
CA ARG A 247 17.14 -7.21 -5.63
C ARG A 247 17.17 -6.40 -4.34
N GLN A 248 17.10 -7.09 -3.21
CA GLN A 248 17.01 -6.46 -1.88
C GLN A 248 18.25 -6.74 -1.03
N ALA A 249 18.66 -5.76 -0.23
CA ALA A 249 19.66 -5.92 0.82
C ALA A 249 19.17 -5.33 2.15
N GLU A 250 19.72 -5.82 3.26
CA GLU A 250 19.45 -5.30 4.60
C GLU A 250 20.65 -4.56 5.17
N VAL A 251 20.36 -3.49 5.92
CA VAL A 251 21.33 -2.79 6.78
C VAL A 251 20.80 -2.84 8.22
N LEU A 252 21.62 -3.37 9.13
CA LEU A 252 21.25 -3.52 10.54
C LEU A 252 21.55 -2.24 11.33
N TYR A 253 20.59 -1.79 12.14
CA TYR A 253 20.76 -0.62 13.02
C TYR A 253 20.09 -0.80 14.38
N ASP A 254 20.52 0.00 15.35
CA ASP A 254 19.86 0.15 16.64
C ASP A 254 19.03 1.43 16.63
N ARG A 255 17.76 1.32 17.02
CA ARG A 255 16.79 2.42 16.94
C ARG A 255 16.98 3.38 18.11
N GLU A 256 17.04 4.68 17.82
CA GLU A 256 17.13 5.71 18.85
C GLU A 256 15.76 5.94 19.51
N PRO A 257 15.73 6.35 20.80
CA PRO A 257 14.50 6.86 21.40
C PRO A 257 14.02 8.10 20.62
N ARG A 258 12.71 8.33 20.60
CA ARG A 258 12.13 9.49 19.91
C ARG A 258 12.65 10.79 20.55
N TYR A 259 13.01 11.77 19.71
CA TYR A 259 13.49 13.06 20.18
C TYR A 259 12.39 13.85 20.93
N SER A 260 11.23 14.04 20.29
CA SER A 260 10.06 14.70 20.89
C SER A 260 8.73 14.11 20.40
N GLY A 261 7.68 14.20 21.22
CA GLY A 261 6.29 13.84 20.88
C GLY A 261 5.82 12.47 21.38
N GLU A 262 4.50 12.32 21.59
CA GLU A 262 3.89 11.08 22.08
C GLU A 262 3.62 10.05 20.95
N THR A 263 3.60 8.76 21.30
CA THR A 263 3.26 7.71 20.35
C THR A 263 1.79 7.78 19.97
N LYS A 264 1.48 8.19 18.74
CA LYS A 264 0.10 8.26 18.21
C LYS A 264 -0.53 6.86 17.93
N TRP A 265 0.19 5.77 18.21
CA TRP A 265 -0.25 4.38 17.96
C TRP A 265 -0.83 3.73 19.22
N ASN A 266 -2.16 3.63 19.24
CA ASN A 266 -2.93 2.83 20.19
C ASN A 266 -2.95 1.35 19.74
N TYR A 267 -2.99 0.41 20.70
CA TYR A 267 -3.18 -1.02 20.48
C TYR A 267 -4.35 -1.36 19.52
N TRP A 268 -5.50 -0.69 19.62
CA TRP A 268 -6.65 -0.82 18.71
C TRP A 268 -6.31 -0.45 17.27
N ARG A 269 -5.54 0.63 17.06
CA ARG A 269 -5.06 1.00 15.71
C ARG A 269 -4.12 -0.05 15.14
N LEU A 270 -3.31 -0.68 16.00
CA LEU A 270 -2.39 -1.75 15.59
C LEU A 270 -3.16 -3.02 15.17
N TRP A 271 -4.25 -3.35 15.86
CA TRP A 271 -5.14 -4.45 15.48
C TRP A 271 -5.85 -4.20 14.15
N ASN A 272 -6.39 -2.99 13.95
CA ASN A 272 -7.02 -2.64 12.66
C ASN A 272 -5.99 -2.67 11.52
N PHE A 273 -4.80 -2.12 11.74
CA PHE A 273 -3.70 -2.20 10.77
C PHE A 273 -3.33 -3.65 10.42
N ALA A 274 -3.39 -4.56 11.39
CA ALA A 274 -3.13 -5.96 11.14
C ALA A 274 -4.21 -6.62 10.28
N ILE A 275 -5.47 -6.34 10.57
CA ILE A 275 -6.62 -6.79 9.77
C ILE A 275 -6.52 -6.23 8.35
N ASP A 276 -6.22 -4.93 8.21
CA ASP A 276 -6.02 -4.29 6.92
C ASP A 276 -4.92 -4.97 6.10
N GLY A 277 -3.78 -5.29 6.72
CA GLY A 277 -2.70 -6.02 6.06
C GLY A 277 -3.13 -7.41 5.57
N ILE A 278 -3.88 -8.17 6.38
CA ILE A 278 -4.34 -9.51 5.98
C ILE A 278 -5.35 -9.44 4.84
N VAL A 279 -6.32 -8.53 4.90
CA VAL A 279 -7.40 -8.43 3.89
C VAL A 279 -6.90 -7.79 2.60
N SER A 280 -5.94 -6.84 2.65
CA SER A 280 -5.41 -6.20 1.43
C SER A 280 -4.60 -7.15 0.57
N PHE A 281 -3.87 -8.08 1.17
CA PHE A 281 -2.95 -8.98 0.45
C PHE A 281 -3.46 -10.42 0.33
N SER A 282 -4.65 -10.73 0.86
CA SER A 282 -5.17 -12.09 0.81
C SER A 282 -6.69 -12.16 0.84
N VAL A 283 -7.21 -13.10 0.04
CA VAL A 283 -8.62 -13.53 0.05
C VAL A 283 -8.88 -14.68 1.04
N ALA A 284 -7.87 -15.05 1.85
CA ALA A 284 -7.97 -16.19 2.77
C ALA A 284 -9.13 -16.06 3.77
N PRO A 285 -9.39 -14.91 4.43
CA PRO A 285 -10.55 -14.76 5.31
C PRO A 285 -11.88 -15.09 4.62
N LEU A 286 -12.06 -14.62 3.39
CA LEU A 286 -13.27 -14.88 2.60
C LEU A 286 -13.40 -16.37 2.25
N ARG A 287 -12.30 -17.03 1.87
CA ARG A 287 -12.27 -18.47 1.55
C ARG A 287 -12.56 -19.34 2.77
N ILE A 288 -11.93 -19.05 3.91
CA ILE A 288 -12.14 -19.77 5.17
C ILE A 288 -13.61 -19.72 5.54
N TRP A 289 -14.22 -18.52 5.51
CA TRP A 289 -15.62 -18.37 5.88
C TRP A 289 -16.57 -19.05 4.88
N SER A 290 -16.20 -19.09 3.60
CA SER A 290 -16.93 -19.85 2.57
C SER A 290 -16.91 -21.36 2.86
N TYR A 291 -15.76 -21.93 3.24
CA TYR A 291 -15.66 -23.34 3.60
C TYR A 291 -16.42 -23.69 4.88
N VAL A 292 -16.36 -22.81 5.88
CA VAL A 292 -17.17 -22.94 7.11
C VAL A 292 -18.66 -22.96 6.74
N GLY A 293 -19.12 -22.00 5.93
CA GLY A 293 -20.51 -21.93 5.48
C GLY A 293 -20.97 -23.19 4.73
N ILE A 294 -20.17 -23.71 3.79
CA ILE A 294 -20.47 -24.94 3.05
C ILE A 294 -20.55 -26.14 4.00
N SER A 295 -19.63 -26.24 4.97
CA SER A 295 -19.62 -27.33 5.96
C SER A 295 -20.87 -27.30 6.83
N PHE A 296 -21.27 -26.13 7.32
CA PHE A 296 -22.50 -25.97 8.09
C PHE A 296 -23.76 -26.25 7.26
N ALA A 297 -23.79 -25.84 5.98
CA ALA A 297 -24.89 -26.16 5.09
C ALA A 297 -25.03 -27.68 4.86
N ALA A 298 -23.91 -28.39 4.67
CA ALA A 298 -23.90 -29.84 4.53
C ALA A 298 -24.40 -30.55 5.79
N ILE A 299 -23.92 -30.15 6.98
CA ILE A 299 -24.37 -30.71 8.27
C ILE A 299 -25.87 -30.43 8.48
N SER A 300 -26.31 -29.20 8.20
CA SER A 300 -27.72 -28.80 8.31
C SER A 300 -28.62 -29.61 7.37
N LEU A 301 -28.18 -29.85 6.13
CA LEU A 301 -28.90 -30.67 5.17
C LEU A 301 -29.03 -32.13 5.63
N LEU A 302 -27.93 -32.74 6.09
CA LEU A 302 -27.93 -34.11 6.60
C LEU A 302 -28.83 -34.25 7.84
N TYR A 303 -28.76 -33.30 8.77
CA TYR A 303 -29.60 -33.29 9.96
C TYR A 303 -31.08 -33.05 9.63
N GLY A 304 -31.37 -32.15 8.67
CA GLY A 304 -32.72 -31.89 8.16
C GLY A 304 -33.32 -33.12 7.48
N ALA A 305 -32.54 -33.82 6.63
CA ALA A 305 -32.95 -35.07 6.01
C ALA A 305 -33.23 -36.16 7.06
N PHE A 306 -32.36 -36.29 8.07
CA PHE A 306 -32.56 -37.20 9.19
C PHE A 306 -33.87 -36.92 9.95
N LEU A 307 -34.13 -35.65 10.31
CA LEU A 307 -35.37 -35.26 10.98
C LEU A 307 -36.60 -35.53 10.11
N LEU A 308 -36.54 -35.21 8.81
CA LEU A 308 -37.65 -35.44 7.88
C LEU A 308 -37.99 -36.93 7.78
N ILE A 309 -36.99 -37.79 7.62
CA ILE A 309 -37.17 -39.25 7.57
C ILE A 309 -37.76 -39.75 8.90
N ARG A 310 -37.23 -39.28 10.03
CA ARG A 310 -37.73 -39.65 11.36
C ARG A 310 -39.19 -39.24 11.55
N THR A 311 -39.55 -38.02 11.16
CA THR A 311 -40.93 -37.51 11.28
C THR A 311 -41.90 -38.29 10.38
N LEU A 312 -41.49 -38.66 9.16
CA LEU A 312 -42.32 -39.49 8.26
C LEU A 312 -42.58 -40.89 8.81
N LEU A 313 -41.62 -41.48 9.55
CA LEU A 313 -41.72 -42.84 10.06
C LEU A 313 -42.35 -42.94 11.46
N SER A 314 -42.09 -41.98 12.35
CA SER A 314 -42.38 -42.11 13.79
C SER A 314 -43.36 -41.06 14.33
N GLY A 315 -43.84 -40.12 13.51
CA GLY A 315 -44.63 -38.98 14.00
C GLY A 315 -43.76 -37.93 14.72
N ASN A 316 -44.40 -36.96 15.39
CA ASN A 316 -43.74 -35.77 15.93
C ASN A 316 -43.85 -35.71 17.46
N ASP A 317 -42.71 -35.66 18.17
CA ASP A 317 -42.65 -35.60 19.64
C ASP A 317 -42.13 -34.22 20.12
N VAL A 318 -43.07 -33.39 20.61
CA VAL A 318 -42.93 -32.30 21.62
C VAL A 318 -41.89 -31.15 21.38
N PRO A 319 -41.84 -30.08 22.22
CA PRO A 319 -41.80 -28.69 21.77
C PRO A 319 -40.38 -28.17 21.48
N GLY A 320 -40.10 -27.85 20.21
CA GLY A 320 -38.78 -27.46 19.72
C GLY A 320 -38.39 -25.99 19.89
N TYR A 321 -39.06 -25.19 20.72
CA TYR A 321 -38.85 -23.73 20.76
C TYR A 321 -37.41 -23.34 21.16
N ALA A 322 -36.86 -23.93 22.21
CA ALA A 322 -35.50 -23.60 22.67
C ALA A 322 -34.43 -23.94 21.62
N SER A 323 -34.50 -25.13 21.04
CA SER A 323 -33.59 -25.56 19.96
C SER A 323 -33.78 -24.75 18.67
N LEU A 324 -35.03 -24.40 18.34
CA LEU A 324 -35.36 -23.58 17.16
C LEU A 324 -34.82 -22.15 17.32
N MET A 325 -35.01 -21.55 18.51
CA MET A 325 -34.52 -20.21 18.80
C MET A 325 -32.98 -20.16 18.78
N VAL A 326 -32.31 -21.13 19.41
CA VAL A 326 -30.84 -21.24 19.35
C VAL A 326 -30.35 -21.42 17.91
N ALA A 327 -31.00 -22.27 17.12
CA ALA A 327 -30.64 -22.48 15.72
C ALA A 327 -30.81 -21.20 14.87
N ILE A 328 -31.92 -20.47 15.04
CA ILE A 328 -32.17 -19.21 14.33
C ILE A 328 -31.15 -18.15 14.73
N LEU A 329 -30.89 -17.96 16.03
CA LEU A 329 -29.91 -16.97 16.51
C LEU A 329 -28.50 -17.31 16.05
N PHE A 330 -28.13 -18.60 16.07
CA PHE A 330 -26.82 -19.06 15.61
C PHE A 330 -26.63 -18.87 14.10
N LEU A 331 -27.61 -19.30 13.29
CA LEU A 331 -27.58 -19.10 11.83
C LEU A 331 -27.57 -17.62 11.47
N GLY A 332 -28.39 -16.80 12.15
CA GLY A 332 -28.41 -15.35 11.98
C GLY A 332 -27.07 -14.72 12.35
N GLY A 333 -26.45 -15.13 13.45
CA GLY A 333 -25.11 -14.67 13.85
C GLY A 333 -24.04 -14.99 12.81
N ILE A 334 -24.01 -16.24 12.30
CA ILE A 334 -23.06 -16.64 11.25
C ILE A 334 -23.29 -15.84 9.96
N GLN A 335 -24.55 -15.66 9.54
CA GLN A 335 -24.89 -14.88 8.35
C GLN A 335 -24.44 -13.42 8.48
N MET A 336 -24.62 -12.80 9.64
CA MET A 336 -24.16 -11.44 9.91
C MET A 336 -22.63 -11.34 9.81
N ILE A 337 -21.89 -12.34 10.31
CA ILE A 337 -20.43 -12.40 10.14
C ILE A 337 -20.06 -12.57 8.66
N SER A 338 -20.74 -13.46 7.91
CA SER A 338 -20.51 -13.64 6.48
C SER A 338 -20.68 -12.35 5.69
N LEU A 339 -21.77 -11.62 5.97
CA LEU A 339 -22.08 -10.35 5.34
C LEU A 339 -21.07 -9.27 5.75
N GLY A 340 -20.58 -9.28 6.99
CA GLY A 340 -19.51 -8.40 7.44
C GLY A 340 -18.22 -8.61 6.64
N VAL A 341 -17.80 -9.86 6.46
CA VAL A 341 -16.61 -10.20 5.65
C VAL A 341 -16.84 -9.78 4.19
N LEU A 342 -17.99 -10.12 3.59
CA LEU A 342 -18.31 -9.72 2.22
C LEU A 342 -18.30 -8.18 2.06
N GLY A 343 -18.90 -7.47 3.01
CA GLY A 343 -18.94 -6.01 3.03
C GLY A 343 -17.56 -5.37 3.09
N GLU A 344 -16.62 -5.96 3.83
CA GLU A 344 -15.22 -5.52 3.89
C GLU A 344 -14.53 -5.62 2.51
N TYR A 345 -14.69 -6.75 1.81
CA TYR A 345 -14.12 -6.89 0.46
C TYR A 345 -14.84 -5.99 -0.57
N LEU A 346 -16.17 -5.88 -0.49
CA LEU A 346 -16.93 -5.00 -1.37
C LEU A 346 -16.55 -3.53 -1.16
N GLY A 347 -16.30 -3.12 0.09
CA GLY A 347 -15.79 -1.80 0.43
C GLY A 347 -14.43 -1.52 -0.21
N ARG A 348 -13.51 -2.50 -0.21
CA ARG A 348 -12.21 -2.37 -0.88
C ARG A 348 -12.33 -2.26 -2.38
N VAL A 349 -13.17 -3.11 -3.00
CA VAL A 349 -13.49 -2.99 -4.43
C VAL A 349 -14.07 -1.61 -4.73
N TYR A 350 -14.98 -1.12 -3.89
CA TYR A 350 -15.56 0.22 -4.03
C TYR A 350 -14.50 1.32 -3.93
N GLU A 351 -13.57 1.25 -2.99
CA GLU A 351 -12.45 2.21 -2.92
C GLU A 351 -11.63 2.20 -4.20
N GLU A 352 -11.22 1.02 -4.70
CA GLU A 352 -10.41 0.86 -5.92
C GLU A 352 -11.11 1.46 -7.17
N VAL A 353 -12.42 1.27 -7.33
CA VAL A 353 -13.16 1.74 -8.53
C VAL A 353 -13.60 3.21 -8.47
N LYS A 354 -13.51 3.91 -7.33
CA LYS A 354 -14.01 5.30 -7.18
C LYS A 354 -13.38 6.33 -8.13
N GLY A 355 -12.19 6.09 -8.64
CA GLY A 355 -11.50 7.03 -9.54
C GLY A 355 -11.05 8.35 -8.90
N ARG A 356 -11.14 8.53 -7.57
CA ARG A 356 -10.64 9.75 -6.89
C ARG A 356 -9.10 9.80 -6.89
N PRO A 357 -8.45 10.95 -6.91
CA PRO A 357 -7.00 10.99 -6.70
C PRO A 357 -6.64 10.54 -5.27
N LEU A 358 -5.44 10.00 -5.09
CA LEU A 358 -4.93 9.51 -3.80
C LEU A 358 -4.78 10.64 -2.77
N TYR A 359 -4.28 11.79 -3.23
CA TYR A 359 -4.08 12.98 -2.42
C TYR A 359 -4.37 14.23 -3.26
N LEU A 360 -4.46 15.38 -2.60
CA LEU A 360 -4.60 16.68 -3.25
C LEU A 360 -3.56 17.62 -2.65
N VAL A 361 -2.84 18.33 -3.51
CA VAL A 361 -1.85 19.33 -3.11
C VAL A 361 -2.53 20.68 -3.02
N ARG A 362 -2.32 21.41 -1.92
CA ARG A 362 -2.78 22.78 -1.71
C ARG A 362 -1.73 23.78 -2.14
N ASP A 363 -0.50 23.59 -1.67
CA ASP A 363 0.62 24.48 -1.96
C ASP A 363 1.88 23.65 -2.27
N ALA A 364 2.73 24.16 -3.14
CA ALA A 364 3.99 23.53 -3.50
C ALA A 364 5.09 24.60 -3.59
N TYR A 365 6.26 24.31 -3.01
CA TYR A 365 7.39 25.23 -2.97
C TYR A 365 8.67 24.52 -3.42
N GLY A 366 9.25 24.98 -4.54
CA GLY A 366 10.50 24.42 -5.06
C GLY A 366 10.39 23.07 -5.76
N VAL A 367 9.17 22.55 -5.92
CA VAL A 367 8.86 21.41 -6.80
C VAL A 367 8.40 21.94 -8.15
N SER A 368 8.80 21.27 -9.23
CA SER A 368 8.19 21.47 -10.55
C SER A 368 6.86 20.72 -10.56
N ASP A 369 5.79 21.34 -11.07
CA ASP A 369 4.50 20.68 -11.21
C ASP A 369 4.63 19.54 -12.23
N GLN A 370 4.78 18.31 -11.74
CA GLN A 370 4.74 17.13 -12.60
C GLN A 370 3.27 16.81 -12.81
N GLY A 371 2.75 17.17 -13.99
CA GLY A 371 1.33 17.23 -14.33
C GLY A 371 0.53 15.92 -14.21
N GLY A 372 0.33 15.42 -12.99
CA GLY A 372 -0.53 14.27 -12.69
C GLY A 372 -1.79 14.62 -11.88
N THR A 373 -1.79 15.71 -11.10
CA THR A 373 -2.96 16.05 -10.26
C THR A 373 -3.06 17.55 -9.96
N SER A 374 -3.08 18.41 -10.98
CA SER A 374 -3.30 19.86 -10.78
C SER A 374 -4.79 20.17 -10.64
N LEU A 375 -5.25 20.43 -9.41
CA LEU A 375 -6.36 21.35 -9.17
C LEU A 375 -6.05 22.14 -7.90
N VAL A 376 -5.35 23.26 -8.06
CA VAL A 376 -5.66 24.59 -7.51
C VAL A 376 -4.50 25.52 -7.91
N GLY A 377 -4.86 26.64 -8.56
CA GLY A 377 -3.94 27.51 -9.28
C GLY A 377 -2.84 28.14 -8.41
N SER A 378 -1.63 28.16 -8.97
CA SER A 378 -0.50 28.91 -8.47
C SER A 378 -0.89 30.39 -8.32
N ARG A 379 -0.94 30.89 -7.08
CA ARG A 379 -0.82 32.33 -6.84
C ARG A 379 0.66 32.67 -6.89
N GLU A 380 1.11 33.16 -8.05
CA GLU A 380 2.37 33.87 -8.14
C GLU A 380 2.30 35.16 -7.32
N ASP A 381 3.40 35.39 -6.61
CA ASP A 381 3.70 36.54 -5.80
C ASP A 381 3.76 37.80 -6.67
N GLN A 382 2.66 38.55 -6.78
CA GLN A 382 2.68 39.90 -7.33
C GLN A 382 2.87 40.92 -6.21
N SER A 383 4.12 41.33 -6.10
CA SER A 383 4.58 42.56 -5.46
C SER A 383 3.72 43.78 -5.82
N LEU A 384 3.24 44.48 -4.78
CA LEU A 384 3.11 45.94 -4.69
C LEU A 384 2.74 46.70 -5.98
N THR A 385 1.44 46.87 -6.22
CA THR A 385 0.93 48.08 -6.87
C THR A 385 -0.22 48.67 -6.06
N LYS A 386 0.00 49.90 -5.60
CA LYS A 386 -0.93 50.75 -4.85
C LYS A 386 -2.30 50.81 -5.54
N ILE A 387 -3.37 50.52 -4.80
CA ILE A 387 -4.73 50.92 -5.17
C ILE A 387 -4.98 52.29 -4.52
N PRO A 388 -5.33 53.34 -5.27
CA PRO A 388 -5.76 54.59 -4.64
C PRO A 388 -7.23 54.49 -4.21
N ASP A 389 -7.49 54.99 -3.01
CA ASP A 389 -8.83 55.21 -2.44
C ASP A 389 -9.61 56.22 -3.29
N THR A 390 -10.84 55.88 -3.72
CA THR A 390 -11.98 56.82 -3.72
C THR A 390 -13.31 56.07 -3.92
N PRO A 391 -14.41 56.48 -3.24
CA PRO A 391 -15.71 55.81 -3.32
C PRO A 391 -16.64 56.49 -4.32
N ALA A 392 -17.51 55.73 -4.97
CA ALA A 392 -18.67 56.28 -5.69
C ALA A 392 -19.89 55.35 -5.58
N THR A 393 -20.75 55.70 -4.63
CA THR A 393 -22.20 55.51 -4.65
C THR A 393 -22.79 55.85 -6.02
N VAL A 394 -23.78 55.08 -6.51
CA VAL A 394 -25.11 55.55 -7.02
C VAL A 394 -25.92 54.37 -7.58
N CYS A 395 -26.96 54.02 -6.81
CA CYS A 395 -28.37 53.77 -7.16
C CYS A 395 -28.86 53.50 -8.60
N PHE A 396 -29.72 52.46 -8.66
CA PHE A 396 -30.99 52.28 -9.40
C PHE A 396 -31.01 52.33 -10.95
N SER A 397 -31.51 51.24 -11.56
CA SER A 397 -32.88 51.20 -12.12
C SER A 397 -33.25 49.82 -12.69
N LYS A 398 -34.52 49.43 -12.47
CA LYS A 398 -35.26 48.32 -13.06
C LYS A 398 -35.54 48.56 -14.56
N SER A 399 -35.54 47.51 -15.38
CA SER A 399 -36.51 47.25 -16.48
C SER A 399 -36.32 45.81 -16.98
N HIS A 400 -37.27 44.90 -16.72
CA HIS A 400 -38.20 44.33 -17.72
C HIS A 400 -37.52 43.52 -18.84
N MET A 401 -37.54 42.18 -18.75
CA MET A 401 -38.60 41.34 -19.33
C MET A 401 -38.60 39.97 -18.67
#